data_AF-A0A1W9RVQ6-F1
#
_entry.id   AF-A0A1W9RVQ6-F1
#
_cell.length_a   1.000
_cell.length_b   1.000
_cell.length_c   1.000
_cell.angle_alpha   90.00
_cell.angle_beta   90.00
_cell.angle_gamma   90.00
#
_symmetry.space_group_name_H-M   'P 1'
#
loop_
_entity.id
_entity.type
_entity.pdbx_description
1 polymer ?
#
loop_
_entity_poly.entity_id
_entity_poly.type
_entity_poly.pdbx_seq_one_letter_code
_entity_poly.pdbx_strand_id
1 'polypeptide(L)'
;MEEEIFEELRRFDLDLIHDSLQFLAKGFASSLPDKVEETLSLARKIAGFESFQQFASSDPENASYELLSSLLGTISRWNKLTDFIPDIVVVRRYLAEVKIPEDEGTLYFDRITLQNQLELESIINIPSIAPSVISGFAKFLENYSARYTDFHERYHEECRALLEKLESEAGEKLSALGYLMKIKGFEEADELEYLKSNYQHLESALSPCTEDVAQHIKYFPCCFSCRVRLGDKPPSYQVKKFLKKLDSKLRSILARLSKGMVKRVLENTEESSIQRFVNAVSVSDLNSLPTILSDELINLVNNILESETASGCVLLLSEIAEHFPEITQKNKQEFIDYIAERIEELLAENKSVRLIDDYGSPC
;
A
#
# COMPACT_ATOMS: atom_id res chain seq x y z
N MET A 1 49.22 12.91 46.52
CA MET A 1 48.39 12.12 45.58
C MET A 1 47.29 12.99 45.00
N GLU A 2 46.76 13.91 45.79
CA GLU A 2 45.77 14.94 45.46
C GLU A 2 46.26 15.88 44.35
N GLU A 3 47.52 16.33 44.42
CA GLU A 3 48.14 17.17 43.39
C GLU A 3 48.24 16.46 42.03
N GLU A 4 48.50 15.14 42.02
CA GLU A 4 48.54 14.34 40.79
C GLU A 4 47.13 14.20 40.17
N ILE A 5 46.12 13.89 40.99
CA ILE A 5 44.72 13.81 40.56
C ILE A 5 44.22 15.17 40.03
N PHE A 6 44.61 16.27 40.68
CA PHE A 6 44.30 17.63 40.24
C PHE A 6 44.87 17.92 38.85
N GLU A 7 46.15 17.60 38.62
CA GLU A 7 46.78 17.78 37.32
C GLU A 7 46.19 16.87 36.24
N GLU A 8 45.77 15.65 36.58
CA GLU A 8 45.05 14.80 35.64
C GLU A 8 43.66 15.35 35.27
N LEU A 9 42.91 15.87 36.24
CA LEU A 9 41.60 16.47 35.98
C LEU A 9 41.70 17.65 35.00
N ARG A 10 42.77 18.44 35.11
CA ARG A 10 43.06 19.58 34.21
C ARG A 10 43.39 19.20 32.78
N ARG A 11 43.76 17.93 32.53
CA ARG A 11 44.06 17.44 31.17
C ARG A 11 42.82 17.16 30.34
N PHE A 12 41.65 17.04 30.97
CA PHE A 12 40.40 16.78 30.24
C PHE A 12 39.89 18.05 29.58
N ASP A 13 39.41 17.91 28.35
CA ASP A 13 38.62 18.94 27.68
C ASP A 13 37.17 18.86 28.19
N LEU A 14 36.89 19.59 29.26
CA LEU A 14 35.58 19.56 29.94
C LEU A 14 34.44 20.12 29.09
N ASP A 15 34.75 21.02 28.16
CA ASP A 15 33.76 21.60 27.25
C ASP A 15 33.42 20.63 26.11
N LEU A 16 34.40 19.93 25.56
CA LEU A 16 34.15 18.83 24.62
C LEU A 16 33.30 17.71 25.26
N ILE A 17 33.58 17.34 26.51
CA ILE A 17 32.78 16.34 27.24
C ILE A 17 31.34 16.85 27.42
N HIS A 18 31.16 18.10 27.83
CA HIS A 18 29.84 18.73 27.98
C HIS A 18 29.05 18.73 26.67
N ASP A 19 29.64 19.22 25.58
CA ASP A 19 29.02 19.28 24.26
C ASP A 19 28.62 17.90 23.76
N SER A 20 29.48 16.91 23.97
CA SER A 20 29.24 15.52 23.59
C SER A 20 28.07 14.92 24.37
N LEU A 21 28.03 15.11 25.69
CA LEU A 21 26.92 14.67 26.52
C LEU A 21 25.62 15.40 26.15
N GLN A 22 25.69 16.68 25.81
CA GLN A 22 24.53 17.45 25.37
C GLN A 22 24.00 16.93 24.02
N PHE A 23 24.89 16.55 23.09
CA PHE A 23 24.51 15.90 21.84
C PHE A 23 23.83 14.54 22.11
N LEU A 24 24.35 13.75 23.05
CA LEU A 24 23.69 12.52 23.50
C LEU A 24 22.27 12.81 24.02
N ALA A 25 22.11 13.77 24.95
CA ALA A 25 20.81 14.12 25.50
C ALA A 25 19.80 14.57 24.43
N LYS A 26 20.25 15.38 23.46
CA LYS A 26 19.46 15.77 22.28
C LYS A 26 19.04 14.57 21.44
N GLY A 27 19.94 13.61 21.21
CA GLY A 27 19.62 12.34 20.54
C GLY A 27 18.58 11.51 21.30
N PHE A 28 18.45 11.74 22.61
CA PHE A 28 17.43 11.14 23.45
C PHE A 28 16.13 11.95 23.53
N ALA A 29 16.05 13.11 22.87
CA ALA A 29 14.98 14.09 22.99
C ALA A 29 14.75 14.52 24.46
N SER A 30 15.85 14.66 25.21
CA SER A 30 15.87 15.01 26.63
C SER A 30 16.91 16.11 26.92
N SER A 31 16.87 16.66 28.12
CA SER A 31 17.94 17.50 28.68
C SER A 31 18.98 16.66 29.43
N LEU A 32 20.14 17.26 29.68
CA LEU A 32 21.13 16.69 30.60
C LEU A 32 20.57 16.70 32.03
N PRO A 33 20.85 15.67 32.84
CA PRO A 33 20.51 15.68 34.27
C PRO A 33 21.28 16.78 35.02
N ASP A 34 20.63 17.47 35.97
CA ASP A 34 21.24 18.57 36.75
C ASP A 34 22.57 18.17 37.41
N LYS A 35 22.65 16.94 37.92
CA LYS A 35 23.86 16.40 38.55
C LYS A 35 25.07 16.38 37.60
N VAL A 36 24.86 16.23 36.29
CA VAL A 36 25.93 16.28 35.28
C VAL A 36 26.49 17.70 35.17
N GLU A 37 25.60 18.69 35.10
CA GLU A 37 25.98 20.11 35.04
C GLU A 37 26.69 20.55 36.32
N GLU A 38 26.19 20.14 37.50
CA GLU A 38 26.84 20.40 38.79
C GLU A 38 28.26 19.81 38.84
N THR A 39 28.42 18.56 38.40
CA THR A 39 29.71 17.85 38.40
C THR A 39 30.71 18.50 37.46
N LEU A 40 30.29 18.87 36.24
CA LEU A 40 31.14 19.56 35.27
C LEU A 40 31.48 20.98 35.72
N SER A 41 30.53 21.71 36.32
CA SER A 41 30.77 23.03 36.89
C SER A 41 31.82 22.97 38.01
N LEU A 42 31.73 21.97 38.90
CA LEU A 42 32.74 21.75 39.94
C LEU A 42 34.09 21.41 39.32
N ALA A 43 34.15 20.52 38.34
CA ALA A 43 35.39 20.17 37.64
C ALA A 43 36.04 21.39 36.96
N ARG A 44 35.25 22.25 36.29
CA ARG A 44 35.74 23.49 35.67
C ARG A 44 36.29 24.46 36.71
N LYS A 45 35.59 24.63 37.85
CA LYS A 45 36.05 25.48 38.95
C LYS A 45 37.41 25.01 39.46
N ILE A 46 37.57 23.71 39.70
CA ILE A 46 38.82 23.12 40.19
C ILE A 46 39.93 23.24 39.13
N ALA A 47 39.65 22.89 37.88
CA ALA A 47 40.63 22.92 36.80
C ALA A 47 41.11 24.34 36.44
N GLY A 48 40.34 25.37 36.79
CA GLY A 48 40.66 26.78 36.56
C GLY A 48 41.71 27.37 37.52
N PHE A 49 42.08 26.68 38.60
CA PHE A 49 43.17 27.10 39.47
C PHE A 49 44.54 26.80 38.84
N GLU A 50 45.54 27.64 39.13
CA GLU A 50 46.88 27.49 38.53
C GLU A 50 47.65 26.32 39.16
N SER A 51 47.44 26.08 40.45
CA SER A 51 48.06 24.98 41.20
C SER A 51 47.14 24.41 42.27
N PHE A 52 47.44 23.18 42.70
CA PHE A 52 46.70 22.52 43.79
C PHE A 52 46.75 23.32 45.09
N GLN A 53 47.87 23.96 45.43
CA GLN A 53 48.00 24.74 46.66
C GLN A 53 47.07 25.96 46.67
N GLN A 54 46.89 26.61 45.51
CA GLN A 54 45.97 27.73 45.35
C GLN A 54 44.51 27.27 45.50
N PHE A 55 44.16 26.16 44.87
CA PHE A 55 42.85 25.53 45.00
C PHE A 55 42.55 25.14 46.44
N ALA A 56 43.42 24.37 47.08
CA ALA A 56 43.24 23.88 48.45
C ALA A 56 43.14 24.99 49.49
N SER A 57 43.81 26.13 49.25
CA SER A 57 43.69 27.31 50.12
C SER A 57 42.37 28.06 49.92
N SER A 58 41.82 28.05 48.70
CA SER A 58 40.60 28.78 48.34
C SER A 58 39.33 28.00 48.64
N ASP A 59 39.39 26.67 48.53
CA ASP A 59 38.24 25.76 48.70
C ASP A 59 38.67 24.46 49.41
N PRO A 60 39.00 24.54 50.71
CA PRO A 60 39.54 23.42 51.47
C PRO A 60 38.54 22.26 51.63
N GLU A 61 37.24 22.55 51.61
CA GLU A 61 36.18 21.53 51.74
C GLU A 61 36.15 20.60 50.51
N ASN A 62 36.47 21.12 49.32
CA ASN A 62 36.50 20.35 48.09
C ASN A 62 37.91 19.81 47.73
N ALA A 63 38.94 20.13 48.53
CA ALA A 63 40.31 19.69 48.29
C ALA A 63 40.64 18.31 48.89
N SER A 64 39.62 17.50 49.20
CA SER A 64 39.82 16.15 49.72
C SER A 64 40.16 15.14 48.62
N TYR A 65 41.04 14.19 48.94
CA TYR A 65 41.40 13.10 48.02
C TYR A 65 40.16 12.34 47.52
N GLU A 66 39.20 12.07 48.41
CA GLU A 66 37.99 11.28 48.11
C GLU A 66 37.11 11.97 47.08
N LEU A 67 36.89 13.28 47.22
CA LEU A 67 36.10 14.05 46.26
C LEU A 67 36.82 14.13 44.92
N LEU A 68 38.10 14.48 44.92
CA LEU A 68 38.91 14.62 43.71
C LEU A 68 39.01 13.29 42.94
N SER A 69 39.23 12.18 43.63
CA SER A 69 39.28 10.85 43.03
C SER A 69 37.93 10.44 42.44
N SER A 70 36.83 10.68 43.16
CA SER A 70 35.46 10.42 42.67
C SER A 70 35.13 11.26 41.42
N LEU A 71 35.50 12.54 41.45
CA LEU A 71 35.30 13.48 40.35
C LEU A 71 36.10 13.06 39.12
N LEU A 72 37.41 12.83 39.27
CA LEU A 72 38.29 12.35 38.21
C LEU A 72 37.76 11.04 37.60
N GLY A 73 37.35 10.09 38.45
CA GLY A 73 36.77 8.83 38.01
C GLY A 73 35.50 9.04 37.17
N THR A 74 34.65 9.99 37.55
CA THR A 74 33.42 10.32 36.83
C THR A 74 33.71 11.00 35.49
N ILE A 75 34.57 12.02 35.48
CA ILE A 75 34.99 12.72 34.26
C ILE A 75 35.68 11.76 33.29
N SER A 76 36.57 10.88 33.78
CA SER A 76 37.22 9.86 32.95
C SER A 76 36.23 8.90 32.29
N ARG A 77 35.18 8.47 33.02
CA ARG A 77 34.11 7.63 32.46
C ARG A 77 33.31 8.36 31.39
N TRP A 78 32.98 9.63 31.58
CA TRP A 78 32.29 10.43 30.57
C TRP A 78 33.16 10.73 29.36
N ASN A 79 34.45 11.00 29.56
CA ASN A 79 35.40 11.14 28.46
C ASN A 79 35.51 9.87 27.62
N LYS A 80 35.44 8.67 28.21
CA LYS A 80 35.39 7.43 27.44
C LYS A 80 34.04 7.24 26.74
N LEU A 81 32.96 7.76 27.31
CA LEU A 81 31.63 7.68 26.70
C LEU A 81 31.57 8.45 25.38
N THR A 82 32.30 9.56 25.24
CA THR A 82 32.26 10.40 24.03
C THR A 82 32.58 9.63 22.76
N ASP A 83 33.46 8.63 22.85
CA ASP A 83 33.84 7.75 21.73
C ASP A 83 32.66 6.94 21.18
N PHE A 84 31.64 6.67 22.01
CA PHE A 84 30.50 5.82 21.67
C PHE A 84 29.21 6.61 21.40
N ILE A 85 29.16 7.90 21.75
CA ILE A 85 27.93 8.71 21.66
C ILE A 85 27.31 8.71 20.26
N PRO A 86 28.06 8.89 19.15
CA PRO A 86 27.48 8.86 17.81
C PRO A 86 26.74 7.54 17.52
N ASP A 87 27.34 6.41 17.89
CA ASP A 87 26.76 5.09 17.68
C ASP A 87 25.52 4.87 18.55
N ILE A 88 25.56 5.28 19.82
CA ILE A 88 24.41 5.19 20.74
C ILE A 88 23.20 5.93 20.17
N VAL A 89 23.40 7.14 19.63
CA VAL A 89 22.33 7.94 19.03
C VAL A 89 21.75 7.25 17.79
N VAL A 90 22.59 6.67 16.92
CA VAL A 90 22.14 5.91 15.75
C VAL A 90 21.34 4.67 16.17
N VAL A 91 21.86 3.89 17.13
CA VAL A 91 21.21 2.69 17.66
C VAL A 91 19.83 3.02 18.23
N ARG A 92 19.76 4.05 19.08
CA ARG A 92 18.50 4.51 19.68
C ARG A 92 17.47 4.87 18.61
N ARG A 93 17.87 5.67 17.62
CA ARG A 93 16.98 6.10 16.53
C ARG A 93 16.45 4.89 15.78
N TYR A 94 17.34 3.97 15.39
CA TYR A 94 16.96 2.78 14.65
C TYR A 94 15.95 1.93 15.44
N LEU A 95 16.22 1.65 16.72
CA LEU A 95 15.33 0.85 17.57
C LEU A 95 13.97 1.53 17.83
N ALA A 96 13.93 2.86 17.88
CA ALA A 96 12.69 3.61 18.02
C ALA A 96 11.79 3.50 16.78
N GLU A 97 12.39 3.54 15.60
CA GLU A 97 11.69 3.49 14.31
C GLU A 97 11.28 2.07 13.90
N VAL A 98 12.13 1.07 14.18
CA VAL A 98 11.85 -0.32 13.81
C VAL A 98 10.60 -0.84 14.52
N LYS A 99 9.67 -1.37 13.72
CA LYS A 99 8.44 -2.02 14.20
C LYS A 99 8.58 -3.51 14.00
N ILE A 100 8.49 -4.25 15.11
CA ILE A 100 8.54 -5.71 15.13
C ILE A 100 7.25 -6.17 15.80
N PRO A 101 6.44 -7.01 15.15
CA PRO A 101 5.29 -7.68 15.76
C PRO A 101 5.70 -8.57 16.94
N GLU A 102 4.82 -8.74 17.93
CA GLU A 102 5.09 -9.57 19.12
C GLU A 102 5.30 -11.06 18.77
N ASP A 103 4.68 -11.54 17.69
CA ASP A 103 4.79 -12.92 17.21
C ASP A 103 6.14 -13.25 16.54
N GLU A 104 6.99 -12.25 16.28
CA GLU A 104 8.39 -12.45 15.89
C GLU A 104 9.29 -12.87 17.08
N GLY A 105 8.71 -13.02 18.28
CA GLY A 105 9.30 -13.69 19.43
C GLY A 105 10.63 -13.08 19.83
N THR A 106 11.73 -13.82 19.63
CA THR A 106 13.09 -13.40 20.03
C THR A 106 13.46 -12.02 19.51
N LEU A 107 13.15 -11.68 18.25
CA LEU A 107 13.46 -10.37 17.68
C LEU A 107 12.74 -9.23 18.40
N TYR A 108 11.48 -9.46 18.80
CA TYR A 108 10.72 -8.50 19.57
C TYR A 108 11.35 -8.27 20.96
N PHE A 109 11.69 -9.35 21.66
CA PHE A 109 12.31 -9.27 22.98
C PHE A 109 13.72 -8.66 22.95
N ASP A 110 14.53 -8.98 21.95
CA ASP A 110 15.86 -8.39 21.75
C ASP A 110 15.75 -6.87 21.58
N ARG A 111 14.81 -6.40 20.75
CA ARG A 111 14.54 -4.97 20.57
C ARG A 111 14.17 -4.30 21.89
N ILE A 112 13.21 -4.85 22.63
CA ILE A 112 12.76 -4.27 23.91
C ILE A 112 13.90 -4.26 24.93
N THR A 113 14.68 -5.33 25.01
CA THR A 113 15.83 -5.44 25.92
C THR A 113 16.87 -4.35 25.62
N LEU A 114 17.23 -4.17 24.34
CA LEU A 114 18.16 -3.12 23.92
C LEU A 114 17.60 -1.71 24.19
N GLN A 115 16.30 -1.50 23.97
CA GLN A 115 15.67 -0.21 24.25
C GLN A 115 15.70 0.13 25.75
N ASN A 116 15.41 -0.84 26.62
CA ASN A 116 15.45 -0.63 28.08
C ASN A 116 16.87 -0.35 28.59
N GLN A 117 17.89 -0.89 27.92
CA GLN A 117 19.30 -0.55 28.23
C GLN A 117 19.70 0.84 27.73
N LEU A 118 18.96 1.40 26.77
CA LEU A 118 19.16 2.72 26.16
C LEU A 118 18.29 3.79 26.81
N GLU A 119 18.49 3.98 28.10
CA GLU A 119 17.98 5.12 28.86
C GLU A 119 19.10 6.12 29.13
N LEU A 120 18.81 7.43 29.00
CA LEU A 120 19.83 8.47 29.11
C LEU A 120 20.53 8.44 30.46
N GLU A 121 19.76 8.32 31.55
CA GLU A 121 20.30 8.24 32.90
C GLU A 121 21.17 7.00 33.10
N SER A 122 20.74 5.85 32.58
CA SER A 122 21.50 4.59 32.67
C SER A 122 22.84 4.69 31.95
N ILE A 123 22.88 5.27 30.76
CA ILE A 123 24.12 5.45 29.97
C ILE A 123 25.06 6.47 30.62
N ILE A 124 24.54 7.57 31.15
CA ILE A 124 25.35 8.61 31.82
C ILE A 124 25.95 8.08 33.13
N ASN A 125 25.16 7.35 33.92
CA ASN A 125 25.59 6.83 35.21
C ASN A 125 26.50 5.60 35.07
N ILE A 126 26.27 4.78 34.05
CA ILE A 126 27.03 3.54 33.81
C ILE A 126 27.53 3.48 32.35
N PRO A 127 28.53 4.31 31.97
CA PRO A 127 29.03 4.36 30.59
C PRO A 127 29.57 3.03 30.04
N SER A 128 29.97 2.10 30.92
CA SER A 128 30.45 0.76 30.52
C SER A 128 29.37 -0.10 29.83
N ILE A 129 28.09 0.30 29.89
CA ILE A 129 27.00 -0.39 29.18
C ILE A 129 27.08 -0.13 27.66
N ALA A 130 27.61 1.02 27.23
CA ALA A 130 27.57 1.45 25.84
C ALA A 130 28.17 0.42 24.85
N PRO A 131 29.39 -0.13 25.06
CA PRO A 131 29.95 -1.14 24.17
C PRO A 131 29.09 -2.40 24.07
N SER A 132 28.49 -2.83 25.19
CA SER A 132 27.63 -4.01 25.23
C SER A 132 26.34 -3.80 24.42
N VAL A 133 25.74 -2.62 24.53
CA VAL A 133 24.53 -2.27 23.77
C VAL A 133 24.83 -2.18 22.28
N ILE A 134 25.95 -1.55 21.89
CA ILE A 134 26.37 -1.45 20.49
C ILE A 134 26.60 -2.85 19.90
N SER A 135 27.30 -3.72 20.63
CA SER A 135 27.51 -5.11 20.19
C SER A 135 26.20 -5.90 20.12
N GLY A 136 25.29 -5.72 21.09
CA GLY A 136 23.97 -6.36 21.08
C GLY A 136 23.13 -5.89 19.90
N PHE A 137 23.19 -4.60 19.57
CA PHE A 137 22.52 -4.02 18.41
C PHE A 137 23.06 -4.59 17.10
N ALA A 138 24.38 -4.77 16.95
CA ALA A 138 24.95 -5.36 15.74
C ALA A 138 24.38 -6.77 15.47
N LYS A 139 24.27 -7.60 16.52
CA LYS A 139 23.67 -8.94 16.43
C LYS A 139 22.16 -8.88 16.13
N PHE A 140 21.45 -7.98 16.79
CA PHE A 140 20.04 -7.73 16.51
C PHE A 140 19.83 -7.33 15.04
N LEU A 141 20.66 -6.44 14.52
CA LEU A 141 20.56 -5.92 13.16
C LEU A 141 20.82 -7.00 12.11
N GLU A 142 21.77 -7.89 12.37
CA GLU A 142 22.02 -9.07 11.52
C GLU A 142 20.78 -9.97 11.44
N ASN A 143 20.22 -10.34 12.59
CA ASN A 143 19.03 -11.19 12.66
C ASN A 143 17.80 -10.51 12.04
N TYR A 144 17.61 -9.22 12.32
CA TYR A 144 16.51 -8.42 11.79
C TYR A 144 16.62 -8.28 10.27
N SER A 145 17.81 -7.96 9.75
CA SER A 145 18.07 -7.84 8.31
C SER A 145 17.72 -9.11 7.55
N ALA A 146 18.21 -10.26 8.04
CA ALA A 146 17.91 -11.56 7.44
C ALA A 146 16.40 -11.84 7.46
N ARG A 147 15.74 -11.60 8.60
CA ARG A 147 14.30 -11.83 8.75
C ARG A 147 13.46 -10.91 7.88
N TYR A 148 13.80 -9.63 7.84
CA TYR A 148 13.07 -8.64 7.04
C TYR A 148 13.22 -8.90 5.54
N THR A 149 14.41 -9.30 5.09
CA THR A 149 14.66 -9.62 3.67
C THR A 149 13.79 -10.79 3.21
N ASP A 150 13.78 -11.90 3.96
CA ASP A 150 12.90 -13.05 3.69
C ASP A 150 11.41 -12.65 3.73
N PHE A 151 11.00 -11.85 4.71
CA PHE A 151 9.63 -11.35 4.80
C PHE A 151 9.25 -10.48 3.59
N HIS A 152 10.12 -9.56 3.16
CA HIS A 152 9.88 -8.66 2.04
C HIS A 152 9.71 -9.44 0.72
N GLU A 153 10.58 -10.43 0.48
CA GLU A 153 10.47 -11.32 -0.67
C GLU A 153 9.14 -12.09 -0.67
N ARG A 154 8.77 -12.72 0.47
CA ARG A 154 7.51 -13.44 0.60
C ARG A 154 6.29 -12.54 0.46
N TYR A 155 6.32 -11.34 1.04
CA TYR A 155 5.24 -10.35 0.92
C TYR A 155 4.99 -9.98 -0.54
N HIS A 156 6.05 -9.73 -1.32
CA HIS A 156 5.90 -9.36 -2.73
C HIS A 156 5.63 -10.56 -3.66
N GLU A 157 6.01 -11.78 -3.29
CA GLU A 157 5.53 -13.01 -3.95
C GLU A 157 4.01 -13.14 -3.78
N GLU A 158 3.49 -12.95 -2.57
CA GLU A 158 2.04 -12.95 -2.32
C GLU A 158 1.32 -11.81 -3.06
N CYS A 159 1.92 -10.62 -3.13
CA CYS A 159 1.36 -9.51 -3.91
C CYS A 159 1.30 -9.84 -5.41
N ARG A 160 2.32 -10.48 -5.97
CA ARG A 160 2.32 -10.93 -7.37
C ARG A 160 1.20 -11.93 -7.64
N ALA A 161 1.01 -12.93 -6.77
CA ALA A 161 -0.07 -13.89 -6.90
C ALA A 161 -1.46 -13.23 -6.79
N LEU A 162 -1.61 -12.22 -5.92
CA LEU A 162 -2.85 -11.45 -5.81
C LEU A 162 -3.10 -10.56 -7.04
N LEU A 163 -2.05 -10.00 -7.63
CA LEU A 163 -2.13 -9.18 -8.84
C LEU A 163 -2.57 -10.03 -10.03
N GLU A 164 -1.93 -11.18 -10.25
CA GLU A 164 -2.33 -12.13 -11.30
C GLU A 164 -3.80 -12.56 -11.15
N LYS A 165 -4.23 -12.81 -9.91
CA LYS A 165 -5.64 -13.10 -9.61
C LYS A 165 -6.57 -11.92 -9.92
N LEU A 166 -6.16 -10.70 -9.57
CA LEU A 166 -6.93 -9.49 -9.82
C LEU A 166 -7.07 -9.26 -11.33
N GLU A 167 -5.99 -9.36 -12.09
CA GLU A 167 -5.95 -9.19 -13.53
C GLU A 167 -6.84 -10.22 -14.24
N SER A 168 -6.65 -11.50 -13.92
CA SER A 168 -7.40 -12.61 -14.53
C SER A 168 -8.90 -12.57 -14.23
N GLU A 169 -9.31 -12.17 -13.03
CA GLU A 169 -10.73 -12.17 -12.67
C GLU A 169 -11.45 -10.84 -12.90
N ALA A 170 -10.76 -9.70 -12.88
CA ALA A 170 -11.42 -8.39 -12.93
C ALA A 170 -11.40 -7.71 -14.30
N GLY A 171 -10.34 -7.90 -15.11
CA GLY A 171 -10.18 -7.16 -16.36
C GLY A 171 -11.33 -7.37 -17.34
N GLU A 172 -11.64 -8.63 -17.62
CA GLU A 172 -12.75 -9.00 -18.52
C GLU A 172 -14.12 -8.61 -17.94
N LYS A 173 -14.29 -8.76 -16.62
CA LYS A 173 -15.53 -8.43 -15.91
C LYS A 173 -15.82 -6.94 -15.89
N LEU A 174 -14.80 -6.09 -15.70
CA LEU A 174 -14.93 -4.64 -15.80
C LEU A 174 -15.27 -4.20 -17.22
N SER A 175 -14.67 -4.85 -18.22
CA SER A 175 -14.97 -4.60 -19.63
C SER A 175 -16.43 -4.95 -19.96
N ALA A 176 -16.88 -6.14 -19.59
CA ALA A 176 -18.28 -6.56 -19.75
C ALA A 176 -19.25 -5.65 -19.01
N LEU A 177 -18.92 -5.20 -17.80
CA LEU A 177 -19.72 -4.24 -17.05
C LEU A 177 -19.85 -2.91 -17.81
N GLY A 178 -18.74 -2.42 -18.38
CA GLY A 178 -18.72 -1.21 -19.20
C GLY A 178 -19.63 -1.32 -20.43
N TYR A 179 -19.64 -2.47 -21.10
CA TYR A 179 -20.57 -2.73 -22.21
C TYR A 179 -22.03 -2.75 -21.76
N LEU A 180 -22.36 -3.47 -20.68
CA LEU A 180 -23.73 -3.56 -20.17
C LEU A 180 -24.29 -2.21 -19.73
N MET A 181 -23.44 -1.33 -19.19
CA MET A 181 -23.86 0.01 -18.77
C MET A 181 -24.05 1.01 -19.92
N LYS A 182 -23.70 0.64 -21.17
CA LYS A 182 -24.12 1.39 -22.37
C LYS A 182 -25.58 1.11 -22.76
N ILE A 183 -26.22 0.08 -22.18
CA ILE A 183 -27.62 -0.23 -22.45
C ILE A 183 -28.51 0.83 -21.80
N LYS A 184 -29.46 1.37 -22.56
CA LYS A 184 -30.35 2.43 -22.08
C LYS A 184 -31.16 1.97 -20.86
N GLY A 185 -31.19 2.77 -19.80
CA GLY A 185 -31.83 2.44 -18.51
C GLY A 185 -30.97 1.67 -17.51
N PHE A 186 -29.68 1.47 -17.82
CA PHE A 186 -28.67 0.86 -16.95
C PHE A 186 -27.48 1.78 -16.69
N GLU A 187 -27.63 3.07 -16.97
CA GLU A 187 -26.57 4.06 -16.85
C GLU A 187 -26.25 4.33 -15.37
N GLU A 188 -25.10 3.83 -14.91
CA GLU A 188 -24.59 4.06 -13.55
C GLU A 188 -23.11 4.46 -13.63
N ALA A 189 -22.84 5.55 -14.36
CA ALA A 189 -21.49 5.99 -14.72
C ALA A 189 -20.57 6.20 -13.50
N ASP A 190 -21.08 6.80 -12.42
CA ASP A 190 -20.32 7.05 -11.20
C ASP A 190 -19.85 5.75 -10.53
N GLU A 191 -20.65 4.69 -10.58
CA GLU A 191 -20.29 3.41 -9.97
C GLU A 191 -19.26 2.65 -10.80
N LEU A 192 -19.35 2.71 -12.13
CA LEU A 192 -18.33 2.14 -13.01
C LEU A 192 -16.98 2.81 -12.82
N GLU A 193 -16.98 4.15 -12.76
CA GLU A 193 -15.75 4.92 -12.57
C GLU A 193 -15.12 4.63 -11.20
N TYR A 194 -15.95 4.52 -10.15
CA TYR A 194 -15.50 4.07 -8.84
C TYR A 194 -14.83 2.68 -8.89
N LEU A 195 -15.43 1.72 -9.60
CA LEU A 195 -14.89 0.36 -9.71
C LEU A 195 -13.56 0.34 -10.48
N LYS A 196 -13.44 1.13 -11.56
CA LYS A 196 -12.18 1.28 -12.31
C LYS A 196 -11.08 1.94 -11.48
N SER A 197 -11.40 3.02 -10.78
CA SER A 197 -10.45 3.70 -9.89
C SER A 197 -9.97 2.77 -8.77
N ASN A 198 -10.88 1.99 -8.17
CA ASN A 198 -10.51 1.02 -7.14
C ASN A 198 -9.65 -0.14 -7.69
N TYR A 199 -9.90 -0.59 -8.92
CA TYR A 199 -9.03 -1.55 -9.61
C TYR A 199 -7.60 -1.00 -9.76
N GLN A 200 -7.45 0.21 -10.30
CA GLN A 200 -6.14 0.85 -10.49
C GLN A 200 -5.39 1.07 -9.16
N HIS A 201 -6.13 1.42 -8.10
CA HIS A 201 -5.55 1.57 -6.78
C HIS A 201 -5.02 0.23 -6.24
N LEU A 202 -5.77 -0.86 -6.40
CA LEU A 202 -5.34 -2.20 -5.98
C LEU A 202 -4.15 -2.70 -6.80
N GLU A 203 -4.17 -2.48 -8.12
CA GLU A 203 -3.06 -2.80 -9.03
C GLU A 203 -1.78 -2.07 -8.60
N SER A 204 -1.88 -0.77 -8.34
CA SER A 204 -0.75 0.03 -7.84
C SER A 204 -0.23 -0.44 -6.48
N ALA A 205 -1.14 -0.80 -5.56
CA ALA A 205 -0.78 -1.27 -4.22
C ALA A 205 -0.15 -2.68 -4.21
N LEU A 206 -0.45 -3.49 -5.22
CA LEU A 206 0.09 -4.85 -5.38
C LEU A 206 1.37 -4.89 -6.22
N SER A 207 1.78 -3.77 -6.82
CA SER A 207 2.97 -3.71 -7.64
C SER A 207 4.19 -4.23 -6.87
N PRO A 208 4.97 -5.16 -7.44
CA PRO A 208 6.14 -5.70 -6.77
C PRO A 208 7.21 -4.63 -6.56
N CYS A 209 7.88 -4.68 -5.41
CA CYS A 209 9.06 -3.89 -5.15
C CYS A 209 10.30 -4.62 -5.68
N THR A 210 11.17 -3.92 -6.40
CA THR A 210 12.41 -4.47 -6.99
C THR A 210 13.67 -4.07 -6.23
N GLU A 211 13.53 -3.42 -5.07
CA GLU A 211 14.67 -2.93 -4.29
C GLU A 211 15.40 -4.08 -3.60
N ASP A 212 16.74 -4.01 -3.61
CA ASP A 212 17.59 -4.86 -2.80
C ASP A 212 17.62 -4.33 -1.36
N VAL A 213 16.72 -4.87 -0.53
CA VAL A 213 16.53 -4.46 0.87
C VAL A 213 17.74 -4.77 1.76
N ALA A 214 18.50 -5.83 1.45
CA ALA A 214 19.64 -6.24 2.27
C ALA A 214 20.72 -5.15 2.34
N GLN A 215 20.87 -4.33 1.29
CA GLN A 215 21.88 -3.28 1.25
C GLN A 215 21.59 -2.09 2.15
N HIS A 216 20.32 -1.77 2.39
CA HIS A 216 19.91 -0.53 3.05
C HIS A 216 19.19 -0.73 4.38
N ILE A 217 18.71 -1.94 4.67
CA ILE A 217 18.01 -2.25 5.93
C ILE A 217 18.88 -1.99 7.16
N LYS A 218 20.21 -2.06 7.02
CA LYS A 218 21.17 -1.69 8.08
C LYS A 218 21.12 -0.21 8.48
N TYR A 219 20.58 0.66 7.63
CA TYR A 219 20.48 2.10 7.87
C TYR A 219 19.04 2.56 8.11
N PHE A 220 18.09 1.91 7.45
CA PHE A 220 16.66 2.22 7.53
C PHE A 220 15.89 0.96 7.93
N PRO A 221 14.97 1.02 8.88
CA PRO A 221 14.27 -0.17 9.38
C PRO A 221 13.17 -0.70 8.45
N CYS A 222 13.03 -0.17 7.24
CA CYS A 222 12.13 -0.69 6.22
C CYS A 222 12.60 -0.24 4.83
N CYS A 223 12.07 -0.87 3.79
CA CYS A 223 12.33 -0.52 2.42
C CYS A 223 11.94 0.93 2.13
N PHE A 224 12.85 1.73 1.57
CA PHE A 224 12.58 3.14 1.30
C PHE A 224 11.54 3.36 0.18
N SER A 225 11.40 2.37 -0.72
CA SER A 225 10.50 2.42 -1.87
C SER A 225 9.07 2.02 -1.47
N CYS A 226 8.86 0.77 -1.02
CA CYS A 226 7.52 0.27 -0.70
C CYS A 226 7.08 0.54 0.75
N ARG A 227 8.01 0.87 1.66
CA ARG A 227 7.75 1.14 3.09
C ARG A 227 7.01 0.05 3.87
N VAL A 228 6.95 -1.17 3.33
CA VAL A 228 6.34 -2.32 3.99
C VAL A 228 7.14 -2.65 5.25
N ARG A 229 6.44 -2.86 6.37
CA ARG A 229 7.02 -3.20 7.66
C ARG A 229 6.87 -4.68 7.94
N LEU A 230 7.77 -5.21 8.78
CA LEU A 230 7.69 -6.59 9.22
C LEU A 230 6.31 -6.84 9.87
N GLY A 231 5.59 -7.86 9.38
CA GLY A 231 4.25 -8.23 9.83
C GLY A 231 3.08 -7.57 9.09
N ASP A 232 3.35 -6.63 8.18
CA ASP A 232 2.32 -6.11 7.28
C ASP A 232 1.76 -7.26 6.43
N LYS A 233 0.47 -7.16 6.10
CA LYS A 233 -0.23 -8.17 5.30
C LYS A 233 -0.52 -7.63 3.91
N PRO A 234 -0.31 -8.42 2.84
CA PRO A 234 -0.78 -8.05 1.51
C PRO A 234 -2.30 -7.77 1.52
N PRO A 235 -2.80 -6.88 0.64
CA PRO A 235 -4.21 -6.45 0.62
C PRO A 235 -5.19 -7.51 0.08
N SER A 236 -5.00 -8.77 0.47
CA SER A 236 -5.78 -9.93 0.02
C SER A 236 -7.28 -9.82 0.32
N TYR A 237 -7.65 -9.22 1.45
CA TYR A 237 -9.05 -9.00 1.80
C TYR A 237 -9.69 -7.97 0.86
N GLN A 238 -8.98 -6.88 0.54
CA GLN A 238 -9.43 -5.82 -0.33
C GLN A 238 -9.64 -6.35 -1.75
N VAL A 239 -8.70 -7.16 -2.26
CA VAL A 239 -8.85 -7.87 -3.55
C VAL A 239 -10.09 -8.76 -3.54
N LYS A 240 -10.23 -9.65 -2.53
CA LYS A 240 -11.41 -10.53 -2.42
C LYS A 240 -12.72 -9.76 -2.33
N LYS A 241 -12.75 -8.65 -1.59
CA LYS A 241 -13.93 -7.79 -1.43
C LYS A 241 -14.27 -7.10 -2.74
N PHE A 242 -13.27 -6.60 -3.46
CA PHE A 242 -13.44 -5.97 -4.77
C PHE A 242 -14.02 -6.96 -5.79
N LEU A 243 -13.43 -8.14 -5.92
CA LEU A 243 -13.90 -9.19 -6.83
C LEU A 243 -15.35 -9.60 -6.52
N LYS A 244 -15.69 -9.80 -5.24
CA LYS A 244 -17.08 -10.07 -4.83
C LYS A 244 -18.04 -8.94 -5.19
N LYS A 245 -17.62 -7.68 -5.02
CA LYS A 245 -18.44 -6.50 -5.38
C LYS A 245 -18.68 -6.48 -6.89
N LEU A 246 -17.64 -6.71 -7.68
CA LEU A 246 -17.72 -6.78 -9.14
C LEU A 246 -18.67 -7.88 -9.61
N ASP A 247 -18.54 -9.10 -9.07
CA ASP A 247 -19.42 -10.23 -9.38
C ASP A 247 -20.87 -9.97 -8.99
N SER A 248 -21.10 -9.35 -7.82
CA SER A 248 -22.44 -9.00 -7.39
C SER A 248 -23.07 -7.96 -8.30
N LYS A 249 -22.28 -7.00 -8.77
CA LYS A 249 -22.76 -5.94 -9.66
C LYS A 249 -23.15 -6.48 -11.02
N LEU A 250 -22.27 -7.28 -11.62
CA LEU A 250 -22.54 -7.97 -12.88
C LEU A 250 -23.83 -8.80 -12.79
N ARG A 251 -23.98 -9.63 -11.75
CA ARG A 251 -25.20 -10.41 -11.53
C ARG A 251 -26.46 -9.56 -11.39
N SER A 252 -26.37 -8.43 -10.69
CA SER A 252 -27.51 -7.52 -10.53
C SER A 252 -27.96 -6.91 -11.86
N ILE A 253 -27.01 -6.47 -12.68
CA ILE A 253 -27.30 -5.90 -14.00
C ILE A 253 -27.88 -6.97 -14.93
N LEU A 254 -27.31 -8.17 -14.95
CA LEU A 254 -27.82 -9.28 -15.76
C LEU A 254 -29.23 -9.71 -15.33
N ALA A 255 -29.52 -9.76 -14.03
CA ALA A 255 -30.85 -10.08 -13.54
C ALA A 255 -31.89 -9.01 -13.93
N ARG A 256 -31.51 -7.72 -13.84
CA ARG A 256 -32.35 -6.60 -14.30
C ARG A 256 -32.58 -6.66 -15.81
N LEU A 257 -31.54 -6.94 -16.60
CA LEU A 257 -31.63 -7.10 -18.05
C LEU A 257 -32.56 -8.26 -18.41
N SER A 258 -32.34 -9.43 -17.81
CA SER A 258 -33.20 -10.62 -18.00
C SER A 258 -34.66 -10.31 -17.66
N LYS A 259 -34.93 -9.67 -16.52
CA LYS A 259 -36.31 -9.29 -16.13
C LYS A 259 -36.94 -8.28 -17.09
N GLY A 260 -36.16 -7.30 -17.56
CA GLY A 260 -36.61 -6.30 -18.55
C GLY A 260 -36.95 -6.94 -19.89
N MET A 261 -36.11 -7.88 -20.35
CA MET A 261 -36.35 -8.62 -21.58
C MET A 261 -37.56 -9.55 -21.46
N VAL A 262 -37.67 -10.35 -20.38
CA VAL A 262 -38.82 -11.23 -20.14
C VAL A 262 -40.13 -10.45 -20.07
N LYS A 263 -40.16 -9.28 -19.42
CA LYS A 263 -41.36 -8.45 -19.37
C LYS A 263 -41.81 -7.98 -20.76
N ARG A 264 -40.86 -7.54 -21.61
CA ARG A 264 -41.16 -7.11 -22.99
C ARG A 264 -41.55 -8.26 -23.92
N VAL A 265 -41.02 -9.46 -23.69
CA VAL A 265 -41.40 -10.70 -24.41
C VAL A 265 -42.83 -11.11 -24.07
N LEU A 266 -43.23 -10.98 -22.81
CA LEU A 266 -44.60 -11.27 -22.39
C LEU A 266 -45.60 -10.20 -22.90
N GLU A 267 -45.12 -8.98 -23.13
CA GLU A 267 -45.91 -7.87 -23.71
C GLU A 267 -45.97 -7.94 -25.25
N ASN A 268 -45.05 -8.66 -25.93
CA ASN A 268 -45.00 -8.84 -27.39
C ASN A 268 -44.63 -10.29 -27.75
N THR A 269 -45.63 -11.14 -28.02
CA THR A 269 -45.48 -12.55 -28.47
C THR A 269 -45.02 -12.57 -29.96
N GLU A 270 -44.05 -13.37 -30.44
CA GLU A 270 -44.00 -14.85 -30.53
C GLU A 270 -42.62 -15.48 -30.21
N GLU A 271 -42.62 -16.78 -29.88
CA GLU A 271 -41.81 -17.40 -28.81
C GLU A 271 -40.40 -17.94 -29.17
N SER A 272 -39.89 -17.83 -30.40
CA SER A 272 -38.78 -18.74 -30.80
C SER A 272 -37.35 -18.21 -30.55
N SER A 273 -37.10 -16.91 -30.76
CA SER A 273 -35.73 -16.36 -30.77
C SER A 273 -35.22 -15.96 -29.37
N ILE A 274 -36.14 -15.52 -28.51
CA ILE A 274 -35.79 -14.99 -27.18
C ILE A 274 -35.63 -16.11 -26.16
N GLN A 275 -36.30 -17.26 -26.33
CA GLN A 275 -36.06 -18.45 -25.52
C GLN A 275 -34.62 -18.96 -25.64
N ARG A 276 -33.98 -18.78 -26.81
CA ARG A 276 -32.56 -19.10 -27.02
C ARG A 276 -31.63 -18.13 -26.27
N PHE A 277 -31.93 -16.83 -26.25
CA PHE A 277 -31.14 -15.84 -25.50
C PHE A 277 -31.34 -15.98 -23.98
N VAL A 278 -32.57 -16.21 -23.52
CA VAL A 278 -32.88 -16.50 -22.12
C VAL A 278 -32.19 -17.79 -21.68
N ASN A 279 -32.15 -18.83 -22.51
CA ASN A 279 -31.38 -20.03 -22.21
C ASN A 279 -29.87 -19.77 -22.20
N ALA A 280 -29.33 -18.94 -23.09
CA ALA A 280 -27.91 -18.56 -23.09
C ALA A 280 -27.50 -17.74 -21.85
N VAL A 281 -28.35 -16.81 -21.39
CA VAL A 281 -28.11 -16.00 -20.18
C VAL A 281 -28.41 -16.77 -18.89
N SER A 282 -29.32 -17.76 -18.93
CA SER A 282 -29.66 -18.61 -17.76
C SER A 282 -28.61 -19.69 -17.49
N VAL A 283 -27.77 -20.04 -18.47
CA VAL A 283 -26.62 -20.94 -18.29
C VAL A 283 -25.42 -20.13 -17.78
N SER A 284 -25.55 -19.63 -16.56
CA SER A 284 -24.58 -19.58 -15.44
C SER A 284 -23.06 -19.37 -15.65
N ASP A 285 -22.54 -19.04 -16.84
CA ASP A 285 -21.10 -18.82 -17.04
C ASP A 285 -20.81 -17.35 -17.35
N LEU A 286 -20.75 -16.56 -16.27
CA LEU A 286 -20.41 -15.13 -16.26
C LEU A 286 -19.08 -14.81 -16.97
N ASN A 287 -18.21 -15.81 -17.15
CA ASN A 287 -16.93 -15.67 -17.83
C ASN A 287 -17.06 -15.62 -19.37
N SER A 288 -18.21 -16.02 -19.93
CA SER A 288 -18.44 -16.03 -21.39
C SER A 288 -19.06 -14.74 -21.93
N LEU A 289 -19.57 -13.88 -21.04
CA LEU A 289 -20.27 -12.64 -21.36
C LEU A 289 -19.44 -11.58 -22.12
N PRO A 290 -18.16 -11.32 -21.78
CA PRO A 290 -17.33 -10.36 -22.51
C PRO A 290 -17.16 -10.73 -24.00
N THR A 291 -17.19 -12.03 -24.31
CA THR A 291 -16.99 -12.56 -25.67
C THR A 291 -18.27 -12.49 -26.52
N ILE A 292 -19.42 -12.33 -25.89
CA ILE A 292 -20.75 -12.33 -26.53
C ILE A 292 -21.27 -10.89 -26.70
N LEU A 293 -20.91 -9.96 -25.81
CA LEU A 293 -21.35 -8.56 -25.87
C LEU A 293 -20.52 -7.74 -26.87
N SER A 294 -20.98 -7.65 -28.13
CA SER A 294 -20.47 -6.70 -29.14
C SER A 294 -21.29 -5.41 -29.15
N ASP A 295 -20.72 -4.31 -29.64
CA ASP A 295 -21.45 -3.04 -29.83
C ASP A 295 -22.69 -3.22 -30.76
N GLU A 296 -22.63 -4.17 -31.69
CA GLU A 296 -23.77 -4.57 -32.55
C GLU A 296 -24.91 -5.21 -31.75
N LEU A 297 -24.59 -6.09 -30.79
CA LEU A 297 -25.58 -6.74 -29.92
C LEU A 297 -26.20 -5.73 -28.93
N ILE A 298 -25.40 -4.76 -28.45
CA ILE A 298 -25.89 -3.65 -27.63
C ILE A 298 -26.86 -2.77 -28.44
N ASN A 299 -26.53 -2.46 -29.68
CA ASN A 299 -27.40 -1.69 -30.58
C ASN A 299 -28.70 -2.46 -30.89
N LEU A 300 -28.63 -3.77 -31.12
CA LEU A 300 -29.81 -4.61 -31.29
C LEU A 300 -30.71 -4.57 -30.05
N VAL A 301 -30.15 -4.74 -28.85
CA VAL A 301 -30.89 -4.67 -27.59
C VAL A 301 -31.50 -3.28 -27.40
N ASN A 302 -30.75 -2.20 -27.65
CA ASN A 302 -31.26 -0.84 -27.56
C ASN A 302 -32.39 -0.58 -28.58
N ASN A 303 -32.27 -1.07 -29.80
CA ASN A 303 -33.32 -0.94 -30.84
C ASN A 303 -34.60 -1.71 -30.46
N ILE A 304 -34.47 -2.91 -29.87
CA ILE A 304 -35.61 -3.67 -29.30
C ILE A 304 -36.18 -2.93 -28.09
N LEU A 305 -35.33 -2.24 -27.31
CA LEU A 305 -35.76 -1.43 -26.18
C LEU A 305 -36.46 -0.13 -26.62
N GLU A 306 -36.22 0.37 -27.83
CA GLU A 306 -36.76 1.64 -28.33
C GLU A 306 -37.93 1.50 -29.32
N SER A 307 -38.15 0.31 -29.90
CA SER A 307 -39.23 0.14 -30.88
C SER A 307 -40.61 0.04 -30.21
N GLU A 308 -41.48 1.02 -30.49
CA GLU A 308 -42.93 0.96 -30.22
C GLU A 308 -43.71 0.22 -31.33
N THR A 309 -43.03 -0.28 -32.38
CA THR A 309 -43.69 -0.96 -33.51
C THR A 309 -42.98 -2.27 -33.83
N ALA A 310 -43.59 -3.36 -33.35
CA ALA A 310 -43.13 -4.74 -33.48
C ALA A 310 -43.20 -5.34 -34.91
N SER A 311 -43.43 -4.56 -35.97
CA SER A 311 -43.72 -5.14 -37.30
C SER A 311 -42.49 -5.34 -38.20
N GLY A 312 -41.42 -4.55 -38.05
CA GLY A 312 -40.24 -4.63 -38.93
C GLY A 312 -39.22 -5.70 -38.53
N CYS A 313 -39.02 -5.91 -37.23
CA CYS A 313 -38.03 -6.87 -36.73
C CYS A 313 -38.45 -8.33 -36.91
N VAL A 314 -39.75 -8.61 -37.01
CA VAL A 314 -40.27 -9.98 -37.17
C VAL A 314 -39.91 -10.56 -38.54
N LEU A 315 -40.01 -9.76 -39.61
CA LEU A 315 -39.67 -10.21 -40.98
C LEU A 315 -38.17 -10.49 -41.15
N LEU A 316 -37.33 -9.62 -40.57
CA LEU A 316 -35.88 -9.75 -40.57
C LEU A 316 -35.44 -11.05 -39.86
N LEU A 317 -36.04 -11.34 -38.71
CA LEU A 317 -35.72 -12.54 -37.92
C LEU A 317 -36.22 -13.84 -38.59
N SER A 318 -37.33 -13.79 -39.33
CA SER A 318 -37.80 -14.91 -40.15
C SER A 318 -36.86 -15.17 -41.34
N GLU A 319 -36.43 -14.14 -42.07
CA GLU A 319 -35.45 -14.27 -43.17
C GLU A 319 -34.11 -14.83 -42.67
N ILE A 320 -33.60 -14.33 -41.54
CA ILE A 320 -32.35 -14.81 -40.93
C ILE A 320 -32.46 -16.28 -40.52
N ALA A 321 -33.59 -16.71 -39.97
CA ALA A 321 -33.80 -18.09 -39.54
C ALA A 321 -33.87 -19.08 -40.73
N GLU A 322 -34.35 -18.63 -41.90
CA GLU A 322 -34.30 -19.41 -43.14
C GLU A 322 -32.88 -19.46 -43.74
N HIS A 323 -32.15 -18.34 -43.72
CA HIS A 323 -30.81 -18.25 -44.32
C HIS A 323 -29.71 -18.92 -43.48
N PHE A 324 -29.84 -18.88 -42.15
CA PHE A 324 -28.85 -19.42 -41.22
C PHE A 324 -29.52 -20.32 -40.15
N PRO A 325 -29.89 -21.57 -40.52
CA PRO A 325 -30.53 -22.49 -39.59
C PRO A 325 -29.65 -22.86 -38.38
N GLU A 326 -28.31 -22.82 -38.54
CA GLU A 326 -27.33 -22.95 -37.46
C GLU A 326 -26.20 -21.92 -37.59
N ILE A 327 -25.87 -21.26 -36.48
CA ILE A 327 -24.74 -20.32 -36.40
C ILE A 327 -23.57 -21.03 -35.70
N THR A 328 -22.46 -21.14 -36.42
CA THR A 328 -21.23 -21.80 -36.02
C THR A 328 -20.06 -20.83 -36.14
N GLN A 329 -18.88 -21.19 -35.61
CA GLN A 329 -17.66 -20.39 -35.77
C GLN A 329 -17.28 -20.15 -37.24
N LYS A 330 -17.67 -21.05 -38.16
CA LYS A 330 -17.28 -20.99 -39.58
C LYS A 330 -18.11 -20.01 -40.41
N ASN A 331 -19.37 -19.75 -40.02
CA ASN A 331 -20.29 -18.86 -40.73
C ASN A 331 -20.60 -17.58 -39.94
N LYS A 332 -19.86 -17.32 -38.85
CA LYS A 332 -20.06 -16.16 -37.98
C LYS A 332 -19.90 -14.82 -38.71
N GLN A 333 -18.86 -14.68 -39.54
CA GLN A 333 -18.61 -13.42 -40.24
C GLN A 333 -19.66 -13.18 -41.33
N GLU A 334 -20.01 -14.21 -42.09
CA GLU A 334 -21.04 -14.17 -43.13
C GLU A 334 -22.44 -13.84 -42.56
N PHE A 335 -22.75 -14.36 -41.37
CA PHE A 335 -23.96 -14.01 -40.63
C PHE A 335 -24.00 -12.54 -40.19
N ILE A 336 -22.87 -12.00 -39.70
CA ILE A 336 -22.76 -10.59 -39.29
C ILE A 336 -22.91 -9.68 -40.51
N ASP A 337 -22.22 -9.98 -41.60
CA ASP A 337 -22.25 -9.20 -42.84
C ASP A 337 -23.68 -9.18 -43.44
N TYR A 338 -24.38 -10.32 -43.44
CA TYR A 338 -25.77 -10.43 -43.92
C TYR A 338 -26.75 -9.60 -43.08
N ILE A 339 -26.62 -9.63 -41.75
CA ILE A 339 -27.47 -8.83 -40.87
C ILE A 339 -27.20 -7.33 -41.05
N ALA A 340 -25.93 -6.95 -41.18
CA ALA A 340 -25.54 -5.56 -41.38
C ALA A 340 -26.13 -5.00 -42.69
N GLU A 341 -26.01 -5.72 -43.81
CA GLU A 341 -26.56 -5.34 -45.12
C GLU A 341 -28.09 -5.19 -45.06
N ARG A 342 -28.79 -6.14 -44.42
CA ARG A 342 -30.25 -6.11 -44.33
C ARG A 342 -30.78 -5.00 -43.43
N ILE A 343 -30.06 -4.66 -42.37
CA ILE A 343 -30.37 -3.51 -41.52
C ILE A 343 -30.17 -2.20 -42.31
N GLU A 344 -29.13 -2.09 -43.13
CA GLU A 344 -28.91 -0.91 -43.98
C GLU A 344 -30.03 -0.74 -45.03
N GLU A 345 -30.48 -1.82 -45.66
CA GLU A 345 -31.62 -1.78 -46.59
C GLU A 345 -32.92 -1.33 -45.91
N LEU A 346 -33.24 -1.86 -44.73
CA LEU A 346 -34.45 -1.47 -43.98
C LEU A 346 -34.38 -0.04 -43.46
N LEU A 347 -33.19 0.47 -43.18
CA LEU A 347 -32.97 1.88 -42.85
C LEU A 347 -33.09 2.78 -44.09
N ALA A 348 -32.70 2.29 -45.28
CA ALA A 348 -32.88 2.99 -46.54
C ALA A 348 -34.36 3.04 -46.96
N GLU A 349 -35.11 1.94 -46.84
CA GLU A 349 -36.54 1.88 -47.13
C GLU A 349 -37.37 2.77 -46.18
N ASN A 350 -37.01 2.85 -44.90
CA ASN A 350 -37.66 3.77 -43.95
C ASN A 350 -37.37 5.26 -44.24
N LYS A 351 -36.23 5.58 -44.88
CA LYS A 351 -35.97 6.95 -45.39
C LYS A 351 -36.83 7.28 -46.62
N SER A 352 -37.09 6.31 -47.48
CA SER A 352 -37.96 6.47 -48.66
C SER A 352 -39.41 6.74 -48.29
N VAL A 353 -39.91 6.12 -47.21
CA VAL A 353 -41.29 6.33 -46.73
C VAL A 353 -41.48 7.74 -46.16
N ARG A 354 -40.45 8.34 -45.54
CA ARG A 354 -40.52 9.73 -45.03
C ARG A 354 -40.42 10.82 -46.12
N LEU A 355 -40.10 10.48 -47.36
CA LEU A 355 -40.01 11.44 -48.48
C LEU A 355 -41.26 11.49 -49.36
N ILE A 356 -42.32 10.71 -49.07
CA ILE A 356 -43.55 10.66 -49.87
C ILE A 356 -44.72 11.41 -49.19
N ASP A 357 -44.61 11.85 -47.94
CA ASP A 357 -45.66 12.61 -47.23
C ASP A 357 -45.66 14.13 -47.52
N ASP A 358 -44.99 14.58 -48.58
CA ASP A 358 -44.84 15.99 -48.93
C ASP A 358 -45.50 16.34 -50.28
N TYR A 359 -46.77 15.99 -50.47
CA TYR A 359 -47.63 16.60 -51.50
C TYR A 359 -49.12 16.62 -51.10
N GLY A 360 -49.64 17.82 -50.87
CA GLY A 360 -51.02 18.16 -51.27
C GLY A 360 -51.98 18.63 -50.18
N SER A 361 -52.02 19.94 -49.94
CA SER A 361 -53.31 20.63 -49.78
C SER A 361 -53.26 21.99 -50.51
N PRO A 362 -54.20 22.24 -51.43
CA PRO A 362 -54.18 23.43 -52.28
C PRO A 362 -54.76 24.67 -51.58
N CYS A 363 -54.19 25.83 -51.91
CA CYS A 363 -54.97 27.04 -52.19
C CYS A 363 -54.86 27.31 -53.69
#